data_AF-A0A523YIX0-F1
#
_entry.id   AF-A0A523YIX0-F1
#
_cell.length_a   1.000
_cell.length_b   1.000
_cell.length_c   1.000
_cell.angle_alpha   90.00
_cell.angle_beta   90.00
_cell.angle_gamma   90.00
#
_symmetry.space_group_name_H-M   'P 1'
#
loop_
_entity.id
_entity.type
_entity.pdbx_description
1 polymer ?
#
loop_
_entity_poly.entity_id
_entity_poly.type
_entity_poly.pdbx_seq_one_letter_code
_entity_poly.pdbx_strand_id
1 'polypeptide(L)'
;MKEVWAQTISALCLAVTFSIVSVGPNEFEDSVEGFAQTVVPVSDGSSVTIYERTGDYVINTYSIETLTGGGGKFSTAANERYTITSGGTYLISDCYRPYSDGGGHNIAAARLNGVPGYPDGIWAGLVVSYVLGQDGIPETRFNSLGNHMENHTRLGDENSRLVLAFLVETAPEEIEAELDCGPKTLNLGSMGNWITCYIELPEGYDPKDIDANSILMNEILAPELDPKYGFVVSEDSYIVDHDGDGILERMVKFDRSEVQKIAILSPQWRITITGSLYDGTDFVGHDTIAIILHRAKPFAGMEWAEWSLRRGFSQG
;
A
#
# COMPACT_ATOMS: atom_id res chain seq x y z
N MET A 1 84.19 -1.27 18.26
CA MET A 1 84.27 -0.77 16.87
C MET A 1 83.36 -1.61 16.01
N LYS A 2 82.51 -0.94 15.23
CA LYS A 2 81.63 -1.42 14.14
C LYS A 2 80.27 -2.02 14.53
N GLU A 3 79.28 -1.14 14.44
CA GLU A 3 77.91 -1.36 13.97
C GLU A 3 77.84 -2.25 12.72
N VAL A 4 76.65 -2.84 12.44
CA VAL A 4 75.88 -2.71 11.18
C VAL A 4 74.84 -3.85 11.02
N TRP A 5 73.58 -3.46 11.25
CA TRP A 5 72.30 -3.82 10.60
C TRP A 5 71.75 -5.27 10.62
N ALA A 6 70.73 -5.45 11.47
CA ALA A 6 69.60 -6.36 11.19
C ALA A 6 68.68 -5.69 10.15
N GLN A 7 68.41 -6.39 9.04
CA GLN A 7 67.40 -5.97 8.06
C GLN A 7 66.07 -6.67 8.34
N THR A 8 65.06 -5.83 8.48
CA THR A 8 63.63 -6.09 8.56
C THR A 8 63.10 -6.77 7.29
N ILE A 9 62.40 -7.90 7.44
CA ILE A 9 61.45 -8.37 6.42
C ILE A 9 60.07 -7.84 6.83
N SER A 10 59.63 -6.80 6.12
CA SER A 10 58.31 -6.23 6.24
C SER A 10 57.30 -7.18 5.59
N ALA A 11 56.40 -7.77 6.36
CA ALA A 11 55.28 -8.55 5.84
C ALA A 11 54.23 -7.56 5.30
N LEU A 12 54.23 -7.37 3.99
CA LEU A 12 53.18 -6.66 3.27
C LEU A 12 51.97 -7.60 3.12
N CYS A 13 51.12 -7.71 4.15
CA CYS A 13 49.78 -8.28 3.98
C CYS A 13 48.90 -7.20 3.36
N LEU A 14 48.66 -7.35 2.05
CA LEU A 14 47.71 -6.56 1.28
C LEU A 14 46.31 -6.77 1.87
N ALA A 15 45.79 -5.80 2.62
CA ALA A 15 44.38 -5.77 2.98
C ALA A 15 43.60 -5.51 1.68
N VAL A 16 42.95 -6.54 1.14
CA VAL A 16 41.93 -6.38 0.11
C VAL A 16 40.74 -5.73 0.80
N THR A 17 40.65 -4.41 0.70
CA THR A 17 39.47 -3.66 1.08
C THR A 17 38.34 -4.06 0.15
N PHE A 18 37.35 -4.80 0.65
CA PHE A 18 36.07 -4.94 -0.03
C PHE A 18 35.41 -3.56 -0.05
N SER A 19 35.44 -2.91 -1.22
CA SER A 19 34.54 -1.80 -1.49
C SER A 19 33.15 -2.40 -1.70
N ILE A 20 32.37 -2.47 -0.62
CA ILE A 20 30.92 -2.64 -0.73
C ILE A 20 30.43 -1.35 -1.38
N VAL A 21 30.17 -1.37 -2.68
CA VAL A 21 29.38 -0.31 -3.29
C VAL A 21 27.95 -0.56 -2.83
N SER A 22 27.54 0.08 -1.73
CA SER A 22 26.13 0.26 -1.45
C SER A 22 25.62 1.24 -2.52
N VAL A 23 25.10 0.69 -3.61
CA VAL A 23 24.26 1.49 -4.50
C VAL A 23 23.02 1.80 -3.67
N GLY A 24 22.89 3.06 -3.26
CA GLY A 24 21.73 3.55 -2.52
C GLY A 24 20.45 3.31 -3.33
N PRO A 25 19.29 3.26 -2.66
CA PRO A 25 18.02 2.95 -3.30
C PRO A 25 17.49 4.18 -4.05
N ASN A 26 18.16 4.59 -5.13
CA ASN A 26 17.69 5.68 -5.98
C ASN A 26 17.76 5.22 -7.45
N GLU A 27 16.68 4.58 -7.91
CA GLU A 27 16.12 4.70 -9.27
C GLU A 27 14.79 3.91 -9.36
N PHE A 28 13.86 4.24 -8.45
CA PHE A 28 12.43 3.96 -8.59
C PHE A 28 11.67 5.25 -8.21
N GLU A 29 11.86 6.31 -9.00
CA GLU A 29 10.94 7.46 -8.98
C GLU A 29 9.80 7.18 -9.96
N ASP A 30 8.89 6.30 -9.55
CA ASP A 30 7.47 6.37 -9.93
C ASP A 30 6.62 5.68 -8.85
N SER A 31 6.98 5.90 -7.57
CA SER A 31 6.07 5.56 -6.48
C SER A 31 4.92 6.57 -6.53
N VAL A 32 3.81 6.17 -7.15
CA VAL A 32 2.50 6.78 -6.93
C VAL A 32 2.33 6.92 -5.41
N GLU A 33 2.17 8.15 -4.92
CA GLU A 33 2.00 8.46 -3.49
C GLU A 33 0.96 7.50 -2.89
N GLY A 34 1.39 6.65 -1.94
CA GLY A 34 0.51 5.78 -1.17
C GLY A 34 0.85 4.28 -1.13
N PHE A 35 1.58 3.71 -2.10
CA PHE A 35 1.82 2.26 -2.11
C PHE A 35 3.14 1.85 -1.45
N ALA A 36 3.06 1.00 -0.42
CA ALA A 36 4.23 0.34 0.17
C ALA A 36 4.53 -0.96 -0.59
N GLN A 37 5.81 -1.29 -0.78
CA GLN A 37 6.22 -2.60 -1.31
C GLN A 37 6.60 -3.53 -0.18
N THR A 38 5.89 -4.66 -0.08
CA THR A 38 6.13 -5.67 0.95
C THR A 38 6.81 -6.90 0.35
N VAL A 39 7.84 -7.41 1.04
CA VAL A 39 8.51 -8.67 0.67
C VAL A 39 7.63 -9.84 1.07
N VAL A 40 7.27 -10.68 0.09
CA VAL A 40 6.57 -11.94 0.34
C VAL A 40 7.60 -13.07 0.49
N PRO A 41 7.68 -13.71 1.66
CA PRO A 41 8.53 -14.88 1.86
C PRO A 41 8.22 -15.99 0.83
N VAL A 42 9.26 -16.61 0.30
CA VAL A 42 9.14 -17.82 -0.54
C VAL A 42 8.31 -18.92 0.15
N SER A 43 8.39 -19.02 1.47
CA SER A 43 7.63 -19.98 2.29
C SER A 43 6.11 -19.80 2.24
N ASP A 44 5.63 -18.63 1.83
CA ASP A 44 4.20 -18.31 1.83
C ASP A 44 3.51 -18.78 0.55
N GLY A 45 4.30 -19.20 -0.44
CA GLY A 45 3.81 -19.86 -1.64
C GLY A 45 3.82 -21.38 -1.56
N SER A 46 3.39 -22.00 -2.65
CA SER A 46 3.38 -23.46 -2.85
C SER A 46 4.56 -23.96 -3.69
N SER A 47 5.04 -23.14 -4.61
CA SER A 47 6.14 -23.48 -5.52
C SER A 47 6.74 -22.25 -6.17
N VAL A 48 7.98 -22.36 -6.68
CA VAL A 48 8.59 -21.33 -7.53
C VAL A 48 8.81 -21.90 -8.93
N THR A 49 8.39 -21.14 -9.94
CA THR A 49 8.70 -21.40 -11.35
C THR A 49 9.87 -20.53 -11.79
N ILE A 50 10.92 -21.15 -12.33
CA ILE A 50 12.11 -20.51 -12.88
C ILE A 50 12.04 -20.57 -14.39
N TYR A 51 12.27 -19.41 -15.03
CA TYR A 51 12.37 -19.26 -16.46
C TYR A 51 13.83 -18.99 -16.79
N GLU A 52 14.51 -20.01 -17.29
CA GLU A 52 15.90 -19.91 -17.73
C GLU A 52 15.93 -19.87 -19.26
N ARG A 53 16.88 -19.12 -19.84
CA ARG A 53 16.98 -18.92 -21.28
C ARG A 53 18.39 -19.11 -21.81
N THR A 54 18.79 -20.37 -21.94
CA THR A 54 19.93 -20.77 -22.76
C THR A 54 19.42 -21.23 -24.12
N GLY A 55 19.21 -20.26 -25.01
CA GLY A 55 18.52 -20.46 -26.29
C GLY A 55 17.00 -20.38 -26.09
N ASP A 56 16.34 -21.54 -26.09
CA ASP A 56 14.91 -21.66 -25.77
C ASP A 56 14.68 -21.65 -24.26
N TYR A 57 13.42 -21.38 -23.86
CA TYR A 57 13.04 -21.39 -22.45
C TYR A 57 13.09 -22.78 -21.83
N VAL A 58 13.87 -22.91 -20.77
CA VAL A 58 13.81 -24.04 -19.85
C VAL A 58 13.02 -23.59 -18.63
N ILE A 59 11.81 -24.15 -18.48
CA ILE A 59 10.87 -23.80 -17.41
C ILE A 59 10.86 -24.93 -16.39
N ASN A 60 11.26 -24.63 -15.15
CA ASN A 60 11.26 -25.60 -14.06
C ASN A 60 10.44 -25.06 -12.89
N THR A 61 9.58 -25.89 -12.32
CA THR A 61 8.80 -25.56 -11.13
C THR A 61 9.20 -26.48 -9.98
N TYR A 62 9.52 -25.89 -8.83
CA TYR A 62 9.94 -26.61 -7.62
C TYR A 62 9.00 -26.26 -6.46
N SER A 63 8.57 -27.27 -5.70
CA SER A 63 7.81 -27.05 -4.46
C SER A 63 8.66 -26.31 -3.42
N ILE A 64 8.03 -25.58 -2.51
CA ILE A 64 8.75 -24.93 -1.41
C ILE A 64 9.50 -25.93 -0.54
N GLU A 65 8.94 -27.12 -0.31
CA GLU A 65 9.62 -28.22 0.40
C GLU A 65 10.95 -28.61 -0.29
N THR A 66 10.96 -28.67 -1.63
CA THR A 66 12.18 -28.95 -2.38
C THR A 66 13.21 -27.84 -2.19
N LEU A 67 12.78 -26.59 -2.31
CA LEU A 67 13.66 -25.42 -2.27
C LEU A 67 14.25 -25.16 -0.88
N THR A 68 13.47 -25.39 0.18
CA THR A 68 13.89 -25.24 1.58
C THR A 68 14.62 -26.46 2.13
N GLY A 69 14.50 -27.61 1.46
CA GLY A 69 15.25 -28.83 1.74
C GLY A 69 16.53 -28.97 0.92
N GLY A 70 16.56 -29.94 0.00
CA GLY A 70 17.75 -30.32 -0.77
C GLY A 70 18.08 -29.43 -1.98
N GLY A 71 17.19 -28.50 -2.33
CA GLY A 71 17.28 -27.63 -3.50
C GLY A 71 16.83 -28.30 -4.81
N GLY A 72 16.24 -27.50 -5.69
CA GLY A 72 15.93 -27.88 -7.07
C GLY A 72 17.17 -27.81 -7.94
N LYS A 73 17.36 -28.76 -8.87
CA LYS A 73 18.53 -28.79 -9.75
C LYS A 73 18.13 -29.06 -11.19
N PHE A 74 18.72 -28.32 -12.12
CA PHE A 74 18.58 -28.56 -13.54
C PHE A 74 19.87 -28.18 -14.29
N SER A 75 19.96 -28.56 -15.55
CA SER A 75 21.09 -28.21 -16.40
C SER A 75 20.62 -27.81 -17.79
N THR A 76 21.39 -26.95 -18.45
CA THR A 76 21.07 -26.42 -19.78
C THR A 76 21.97 -27.03 -20.84
N ALA A 77 21.63 -26.81 -22.11
CA ALA A 77 22.44 -27.27 -23.23
C ALA A 77 23.85 -26.63 -23.29
N ALA A 78 24.06 -25.49 -22.61
CA ALA A 78 25.35 -24.82 -22.52
C ALA A 78 26.21 -25.27 -21.32
N ASN A 79 25.88 -26.43 -20.72
CA ASN A 79 26.56 -26.99 -19.55
C ASN A 79 26.50 -26.11 -18.30
N GLU A 80 25.45 -25.29 -18.17
CA GLU A 80 25.15 -24.62 -16.92
C GLU A 80 24.46 -25.61 -15.99
N ARG A 81 24.88 -25.60 -14.72
CA ARG A 81 24.31 -26.44 -13.67
C ARG A 81 23.76 -25.52 -12.60
N TYR A 82 22.44 -25.51 -12.50
CA TYR A 82 21.73 -24.68 -11.55
C TYR A 82 21.40 -25.47 -10.27
N THR A 83 21.52 -24.80 -9.14
CA THR A 83 20.96 -25.21 -7.86
C THR A 83 20.11 -24.08 -7.32
N ILE A 84 18.80 -24.32 -7.20
CA ILE A 84 17.81 -23.36 -6.74
C ILE A 84 17.42 -23.72 -5.30
N THR A 85 17.58 -22.79 -4.38
CA THR A 85 17.33 -23.00 -2.94
C THR A 85 16.61 -21.81 -2.32
N SER A 86 16.12 -21.97 -1.10
CA SER A 86 15.57 -20.88 -0.30
C SER A 86 15.78 -21.14 1.19
N GLY A 87 16.08 -20.08 1.95
CA GLY A 87 16.06 -20.10 3.41
C GLY A 87 14.68 -19.81 4.02
N GLY A 88 13.63 -19.74 3.21
CA GLY A 88 12.27 -19.37 3.61
C GLY A 88 11.86 -17.99 3.06
N THR A 89 12.73 -16.98 3.17
CA THR A 89 12.38 -15.61 2.74
C THR A 89 12.71 -15.35 1.27
N TYR A 90 13.95 -15.61 0.85
CA TYR A 90 14.45 -15.25 -0.49
C TYR A 90 14.68 -16.50 -1.35
N LEU A 91 14.61 -16.32 -2.66
CA LEU A 91 15.02 -17.31 -3.64
C LEU A 91 16.50 -17.15 -3.96
N ILE A 92 17.24 -18.25 -3.98
CA ILE A 92 18.66 -18.28 -4.31
C ILE A 92 18.85 -19.16 -5.55
N SER A 93 19.41 -18.59 -6.61
CA SER A 93 19.88 -19.30 -7.78
C SER A 93 21.40 -19.33 -7.76
N ASP A 94 21.98 -20.53 -7.70
CA ASP A 94 23.40 -20.78 -7.91
C ASP A 94 23.60 -21.40 -9.29
N CYS A 95 24.52 -20.85 -10.08
CA CYS A 95 24.89 -21.41 -11.38
C CYS A 95 26.39 -21.70 -11.41
N TYR A 96 26.74 -22.92 -11.82
CA TYR A 96 28.08 -23.24 -12.26
C TYR A 96 28.08 -23.61 -13.73
N ARG A 97 28.92 -22.95 -14.51
CA ARG A 97 29.27 -23.30 -15.88
C ARG A 97 30.79 -23.37 -16.00
N PRO A 98 31.39 -24.43 -16.55
CA PRO A 98 32.80 -24.39 -16.93
C PRO A 98 33.06 -23.21 -17.87
N TYR A 99 34.23 -22.56 -17.77
CA TYR A 99 34.55 -21.39 -18.60
C TYR A 99 34.31 -21.65 -20.10
N SER A 100 33.51 -20.79 -20.72
CA SER A 100 33.17 -20.83 -22.13
C SER A 100 32.65 -19.47 -22.61
N ASP A 101 32.90 -19.14 -23.88
CA ASP A 101 32.35 -17.93 -24.50
C ASP A 101 30.82 -17.85 -24.32
N GLY A 102 30.31 -16.65 -23.99
CA GLY A 102 28.87 -16.36 -23.88
C GLY A 102 28.34 -16.03 -22.47
N GLY A 103 29.08 -16.39 -21.41
CA GLY A 103 28.70 -16.16 -20.00
C GLY A 103 27.43 -16.93 -19.55
N GLY A 104 27.46 -17.48 -18.33
CA GLY A 104 26.33 -18.22 -17.78
C GLY A 104 25.40 -17.44 -16.86
N HIS A 105 24.47 -18.16 -16.24
CA HIS A 105 23.42 -17.69 -15.34
C HIS A 105 22.39 -16.85 -16.09
N ASN A 106 21.59 -17.51 -16.93
CA ASN A 106 20.66 -16.94 -17.89
C ASN A 106 19.21 -16.96 -17.39
N ILE A 107 18.97 -16.49 -16.16
CA ILE A 107 17.61 -16.39 -15.59
C ILE A 107 16.88 -15.22 -16.23
N ALA A 108 15.72 -15.49 -16.83
CA ALA A 108 14.84 -14.49 -17.42
C ALA A 108 13.73 -14.04 -16.48
N ALA A 109 13.27 -14.92 -15.59
CA ALA A 109 12.29 -14.59 -14.55
C ALA A 109 12.20 -15.67 -13.48
N ALA A 110 11.64 -15.31 -12.33
CA ALA A 110 11.14 -16.24 -11.33
C ALA A 110 9.74 -15.82 -10.87
N ARG A 111 8.86 -16.80 -10.66
CA ARG A 111 7.49 -16.59 -10.16
C ARG A 111 7.21 -17.47 -8.95
N LEU A 112 6.77 -16.87 -7.85
CA LEU A 112 6.25 -17.56 -6.67
C LEU A 112 4.75 -17.83 -6.89
N ASN A 113 4.34 -19.10 -6.81
CA ASN A 113 2.97 -19.52 -7.11
C ASN A 113 2.23 -19.93 -5.84
N GLY A 114 0.91 -19.76 -5.81
CA GLY A 114 0.05 -20.25 -4.73
C GLY A 114 0.21 -19.49 -3.42
N VAL A 115 0.50 -18.20 -3.50
CA VAL A 115 0.43 -17.28 -2.34
C VAL A 115 -1.04 -16.89 -2.14
N PRO A 116 -1.59 -16.97 -0.91
CA PRO A 116 -2.95 -16.53 -0.62
C PRO A 116 -3.18 -15.08 -1.08
N GLY A 117 -4.30 -14.82 -1.78
CA GLY A 117 -4.61 -13.50 -2.34
C GLY A 117 -3.99 -13.21 -3.72
N TYR A 118 -3.05 -14.03 -4.20
CA TYR A 118 -2.34 -13.82 -5.48
C TYR A 118 -2.47 -15.04 -6.41
N PRO A 119 -3.64 -15.26 -7.04
CA PRO A 119 -3.92 -16.47 -7.84
C PRO A 119 -3.01 -16.63 -9.06
N ASP A 120 -2.54 -15.53 -9.66
CA ASP A 120 -1.63 -15.54 -10.82
C ASP A 120 -0.15 -15.74 -10.44
N GLY A 121 0.14 -15.75 -9.13
CA GLY A 121 1.48 -15.76 -8.58
C GLY A 121 2.15 -14.37 -8.58
N ILE A 122 3.29 -14.29 -7.93
CA ILE A 122 4.05 -13.06 -7.73
C ILE A 122 5.38 -13.20 -8.46
N TRP A 123 5.72 -12.23 -9.29
CA TRP A 123 7.00 -12.18 -9.99
C TRP A 123 8.09 -11.64 -9.07
N ALA A 124 9.34 -12.06 -9.28
CA ALA A 124 10.47 -11.47 -8.59
C ALA A 124 10.51 -9.96 -8.87
N GLY A 125 10.52 -9.16 -7.80
CA GLY A 125 10.46 -7.69 -7.87
C GLY A 125 11.77 -7.01 -7.47
N LEU A 126 12.68 -7.75 -6.81
CA LEU A 126 13.91 -7.18 -6.27
C LEU A 126 15.08 -8.16 -6.35
N VAL A 127 16.23 -7.64 -6.78
CA VAL A 127 17.53 -8.31 -6.64
C VAL A 127 18.12 -7.94 -5.28
N VAL A 128 18.12 -8.91 -4.35
CA VAL A 128 18.61 -8.72 -2.97
C VAL A 128 20.14 -8.69 -2.94
N SER A 129 20.77 -9.62 -3.66
CA SER A 129 22.22 -9.68 -3.82
C SER A 129 22.60 -10.56 -5.01
N TYR A 130 23.85 -10.49 -5.45
CA TYR A 130 24.38 -11.32 -6.53
C TYR A 130 25.89 -11.52 -6.37
N VAL A 131 26.41 -12.57 -7.01
CA VAL A 131 27.84 -12.83 -7.19
C VAL A 131 28.09 -13.06 -8.66
N LEU A 132 29.07 -12.33 -9.21
CA LEU A 132 29.51 -12.54 -10.58
C LEU A 132 30.52 -13.67 -10.66
N GLY A 133 30.32 -14.49 -11.67
CA GLY A 133 31.30 -15.39 -12.21
C GLY A 133 32.19 -14.70 -13.25
N GLN A 134 33.08 -15.49 -13.86
CA GLN A 134 33.95 -15.02 -14.93
C GLN A 134 33.10 -14.52 -16.12
N ASP A 135 33.46 -13.35 -16.65
CA ASP A 135 32.75 -12.65 -17.74
C ASP A 135 31.28 -12.30 -17.45
N GLY A 136 30.91 -12.22 -16.17
CA GLY A 136 29.61 -11.75 -15.72
C GLY A 136 29.39 -10.26 -15.96
N ILE A 137 28.17 -9.89 -16.34
CA ILE A 137 27.74 -8.52 -16.61
C ILE A 137 26.73 -8.11 -15.52
N PRO A 138 27.13 -7.29 -14.52
CA PRO A 138 26.30 -6.99 -13.36
C PRO A 138 24.96 -6.34 -13.71
N GLU A 139 24.91 -5.49 -14.73
CA GLU A 139 23.71 -4.73 -15.12
C GLU A 139 22.57 -5.66 -15.54
N THR A 140 22.89 -6.83 -16.08
CA THR A 140 21.89 -7.79 -16.56
C THR A 140 21.07 -8.42 -15.44
N ARG A 141 21.47 -8.31 -14.16
CA ARG A 141 20.75 -8.88 -13.01
C ARG A 141 19.27 -8.49 -12.96
N PHE A 142 18.95 -7.28 -13.38
CA PHE A 142 17.58 -6.75 -13.38
C PHE A 142 16.69 -7.35 -14.46
N ASN A 143 17.27 -8.01 -15.48
CA ASN A 143 16.49 -8.71 -16.51
C ASN A 143 15.68 -9.88 -15.94
N SER A 144 15.98 -10.34 -14.73
CA SER A 144 15.22 -11.39 -14.02
C SER A 144 13.96 -10.90 -13.30
N LEU A 145 13.69 -9.59 -13.31
CA LEU A 145 12.57 -8.98 -12.61
C LEU A 145 11.33 -8.87 -13.49
N GLY A 146 10.16 -9.01 -12.88
CA GLY A 146 8.88 -8.91 -13.55
C GLY A 146 8.59 -10.08 -14.51
N ASN A 147 7.70 -9.83 -15.46
CA ASN A 147 7.19 -10.84 -16.41
C ASN A 147 7.57 -10.54 -17.88
N HIS A 148 8.41 -9.53 -18.13
CA HIS A 148 8.74 -9.09 -19.48
C HIS A 148 9.45 -10.19 -20.29
N MET A 149 10.39 -10.93 -19.66
CA MET A 149 11.09 -12.08 -20.25
C MET A 149 11.64 -11.83 -21.67
N GLU A 150 11.99 -10.59 -22.02
CA GLU A 150 12.59 -10.27 -23.32
C GLU A 150 14.10 -10.55 -23.31
N ASN A 151 14.70 -10.38 -22.13
CA ASN A 151 16.12 -10.56 -21.84
C ASN A 151 16.30 -11.56 -20.70
N HIS A 152 17.56 -11.86 -20.39
CA HIS A 152 17.95 -12.70 -19.26
C HIS A 152 19.20 -12.13 -18.58
N THR A 153 19.49 -12.62 -17.38
CA THR A 153 20.74 -12.32 -16.69
C THR A 153 21.93 -12.92 -17.44
N ARG A 154 23.13 -12.42 -17.20
CA ARG A 154 24.40 -13.01 -17.65
C ARG A 154 25.42 -12.78 -16.53
N LEU A 155 25.31 -13.57 -15.46
CA LEU A 155 26.12 -13.35 -14.26
C LEU A 155 27.48 -14.04 -14.31
N GLY A 156 27.77 -14.83 -15.35
CA GLY A 156 29.10 -15.35 -15.64
C GLY A 156 29.32 -16.80 -15.23
N ASP A 157 30.48 -17.31 -15.64
CA ASP A 157 30.93 -18.71 -15.50
C ASP A 157 31.70 -18.94 -14.19
N GLU A 158 32.13 -20.17 -13.91
CA GLU A 158 32.99 -20.48 -12.75
C GLU A 158 32.40 -20.05 -11.39
N ASN A 159 31.08 -20.22 -11.26
CA ASN A 159 30.21 -19.89 -10.12
C ASN A 159 29.69 -18.45 -10.13
N SER A 160 28.37 -18.34 -10.24
CA SER A 160 27.63 -17.09 -10.08
C SER A 160 26.37 -17.34 -9.26
N ARG A 161 25.88 -16.30 -8.58
CA ARG A 161 24.72 -16.37 -7.69
C ARG A 161 23.79 -15.20 -7.91
N LEU A 162 22.49 -15.45 -7.83
CA LEU A 162 21.44 -14.44 -7.83
C LEU A 162 20.49 -14.71 -6.66
N VAL A 163 20.18 -13.67 -5.88
CA VAL A 163 19.21 -13.73 -4.79
C VAL A 163 18.06 -12.78 -5.10
N LEU A 164 16.84 -13.32 -5.14
CA LEU A 164 15.62 -12.61 -5.52
C LEU A 164 14.62 -12.55 -4.36
N ALA A 165 13.93 -11.43 -4.26
CA ALA A 165 12.75 -11.26 -3.42
C ALA A 165 11.50 -11.05 -4.30
N PHE A 166 10.37 -11.55 -3.78
CA PHE A 166 9.05 -11.36 -4.36
C PHE A 166 8.40 -10.17 -3.66
N LEU A 167 7.89 -9.23 -4.45
CA LEU A 167 7.29 -8.01 -3.92
C LEU A 167 5.82 -7.96 -4.31
N VAL A 168 5.01 -7.46 -3.40
CA VAL A 168 3.62 -7.08 -3.67
C VAL A 168 3.45 -5.63 -3.30
N GLU A 169 2.70 -4.91 -4.12
CA GLU A 169 2.19 -3.61 -3.74
C GLU A 169 1.10 -3.83 -2.71
N THR A 170 1.34 -3.36 -1.50
CA THR A 170 0.34 -3.27 -0.46
C THR A 170 -0.21 -1.85 -0.49
N ALA A 171 -1.52 -1.73 -0.68
CA ALA A 171 -2.21 -0.51 -0.30
C ALA A 171 -1.89 -0.22 1.18
N PRO A 172 -1.78 1.06 1.58
CA PRO A 172 -1.65 1.37 2.99
C PRO A 172 -2.88 0.80 3.70
N GLU A 173 -2.70 0.20 4.87
CA GLU A 173 -3.83 -0.32 5.65
C GLU A 173 -4.73 0.86 6.01
N GLU A 174 -5.87 0.96 5.33
CA GLU A 174 -6.94 1.89 5.65
C GLU A 174 -7.83 1.21 6.69
N ILE A 175 -7.90 1.82 7.87
CA ILE A 175 -8.72 1.32 8.99
C ILE A 175 -10.19 1.67 8.71
N GLU A 176 -11.07 0.68 8.78
CA GLU A 176 -12.51 0.91 8.76
C GLU A 176 -12.97 1.40 10.14
N ALA A 177 -13.44 2.64 10.21
CA ALA A 177 -13.98 3.29 11.38
C ALA A 177 -15.51 3.20 11.41
N GLU A 178 -16.10 2.93 12.58
CA GLU A 178 -17.54 3.09 12.74
C GLU A 178 -17.87 4.59 12.82
N LEU A 179 -18.91 4.99 12.08
CA LEU A 179 -19.28 6.40 11.94
C LEU A 179 -20.75 6.61 12.27
N ASP A 180 -21.01 7.45 13.29
CA ASP A 180 -22.36 7.93 13.60
C ASP A 180 -22.45 9.45 13.43
N CYS A 181 -23.12 9.89 12.35
CA CYS A 181 -23.41 11.29 12.09
C CYS A 181 -24.87 11.67 12.41
N GLY A 182 -25.01 12.73 13.20
CA GLY A 182 -26.25 13.36 13.59
C GLY A 182 -26.40 14.79 13.02
N PRO A 183 -27.64 15.21 12.68
CA PRO A 183 -28.89 14.45 12.78
C PRO A 183 -29.10 13.46 11.61
N LYS A 184 -29.70 12.31 11.88
CA LYS A 184 -30.09 11.31 10.86
C LYS A 184 -31.10 11.81 9.83
N THR A 185 -31.74 12.96 10.08
CA THR A 185 -32.57 13.66 9.11
C THR A 185 -32.19 15.13 9.02
N LEU A 186 -31.64 15.52 7.87
CA LEU A 186 -31.30 16.88 7.51
C LEU A 186 -32.53 17.60 6.93
N ASN A 187 -33.25 18.32 7.78
CA ASN A 187 -34.24 19.28 7.30
C ASN A 187 -33.55 20.56 6.79
N LEU A 188 -33.67 20.82 5.48
CA LEU A 188 -33.03 21.98 4.84
C LEU A 188 -33.61 23.33 5.31
N GLY A 189 -34.82 23.35 5.87
CA GLY A 189 -35.40 24.55 6.47
C GLY A 189 -35.07 24.76 7.96
N SER A 190 -34.29 23.86 8.57
CA SER A 190 -33.88 24.00 9.97
C SER A 190 -32.63 24.88 10.11
N MET A 191 -32.61 25.73 11.13
CA MET A 191 -31.50 26.64 11.46
C MET A 191 -30.49 25.99 12.43
N GLY A 192 -30.23 24.69 12.28
CA GLY A 192 -29.17 24.02 13.04
C GLY A 192 -27.79 24.56 12.64
N ASN A 193 -26.82 24.51 13.55
CA ASN A 193 -25.46 25.01 13.27
C ASN A 193 -24.52 23.91 12.77
N TRP A 194 -24.71 22.67 13.23
CA TRP A 194 -23.71 21.61 13.06
C TRP A 194 -24.32 20.32 12.51
N ILE A 195 -23.49 19.58 11.78
CA ILE A 195 -23.55 18.13 11.66
C ILE A 195 -22.48 17.58 12.60
N THR A 196 -22.85 16.76 13.57
CA THR A 196 -21.91 16.15 14.52
C THR A 196 -21.69 14.71 14.11
N CYS A 197 -20.45 14.27 14.04
CA CYS A 197 -20.12 12.87 13.77
C CYS A 197 -19.21 12.35 14.88
N TYR A 198 -19.35 11.07 15.20
CA TYR A 198 -18.50 10.33 16.11
C TYR A 198 -17.76 9.27 15.31
N ILE A 199 -16.43 9.29 15.40
CA ILE A 199 -15.52 8.39 14.68
C ILE A 199 -14.94 7.42 15.70
N GLU A 200 -15.35 6.16 15.62
CA GLU A 200 -14.82 5.07 16.45
C GLU A 200 -13.81 4.27 15.64
N LEU A 201 -12.61 4.10 16.18
CA LEU A 201 -11.61 3.23 15.57
C LEU A 201 -11.73 1.81 16.16
N PRO A 202 -11.36 0.76 15.41
CA PRO A 202 -11.35 -0.61 15.90
C PRO A 202 -10.53 -0.79 17.18
N GLU A 203 -10.84 -1.85 17.94
CA GLU A 203 -10.12 -2.20 19.16
C GLU A 203 -8.59 -2.22 18.94
N GLY A 204 -7.87 -1.47 19.77
CA GLY A 204 -6.41 -1.32 19.71
C GLY A 204 -5.92 0.03 19.22
N TYR A 205 -6.80 0.85 18.63
CA TYR A 205 -6.51 2.23 18.25
C TYR A 205 -7.09 3.23 19.27
N ASP A 206 -6.38 4.34 19.50
CA ASP A 206 -6.86 5.44 20.35
C ASP A 206 -7.41 6.57 19.45
N PRO A 207 -8.67 7.00 19.59
CA PRO A 207 -9.21 8.13 18.84
C PRO A 207 -8.47 9.46 19.09
N LYS A 208 -7.67 9.55 20.15
CA LYS A 208 -6.76 10.68 20.40
C LYS A 208 -5.66 10.76 19.34
N ASP A 209 -5.26 9.64 18.75
CA ASP A 209 -4.21 9.57 17.74
C ASP A 209 -4.67 10.05 16.37
N ILE A 210 -5.96 10.29 16.16
CA ILE A 210 -6.49 10.90 14.93
C ILE A 210 -5.97 12.34 14.80
N ASP A 211 -5.30 12.65 13.68
CA ASP A 211 -4.98 14.03 13.33
C ASP A 211 -6.23 14.74 12.80
N ALA A 212 -6.84 15.58 13.64
CA ALA A 212 -8.04 16.31 13.27
C ALA A 212 -7.91 17.20 12.02
N ASN A 213 -6.69 17.63 11.65
CA ASN A 213 -6.47 18.46 10.46
C ASN A 213 -6.51 17.65 9.15
N SER A 214 -6.33 16.33 9.23
CA SER A 214 -6.41 15.42 8.09
C SER A 214 -7.86 15.04 7.73
N ILE A 215 -8.80 15.27 8.65
CA ILE A 215 -10.17 14.79 8.52
C ILE A 215 -10.90 15.54 7.39
N LEU A 216 -11.50 14.78 6.48
CA LEU A 216 -12.32 15.30 5.39
C LEU A 216 -13.65 14.55 5.27
N MET A 217 -14.75 15.30 5.27
CA MET A 217 -16.06 14.80 4.89
C MET A 217 -16.23 14.86 3.37
N ASN A 218 -16.47 13.69 2.77
CA ASN A 218 -16.59 13.46 1.34
C ASN A 218 -15.43 14.11 0.56
N GLU A 219 -14.20 14.01 1.10
CA GLU A 219 -12.96 14.56 0.55
C GLU A 219 -12.94 16.09 0.36
N ILE A 220 -13.93 16.81 0.90
CA ILE A 220 -14.13 18.25 0.59
C ILE A 220 -14.13 19.11 1.85
N LEU A 221 -14.85 18.71 2.90
CA LEU A 221 -15.09 19.58 4.06
C LEU A 221 -14.27 19.14 5.27
N ALA A 222 -13.46 20.05 5.80
CA ALA A 222 -12.79 19.87 7.08
C ALA A 222 -13.75 20.13 8.26
N PRO A 223 -13.51 19.51 9.43
CA PRO A 223 -14.26 19.81 10.65
C PRO A 223 -13.91 21.20 11.19
N GLU A 224 -14.79 21.72 12.06
CA GLU A 224 -14.53 22.93 12.83
C GLU A 224 -13.56 22.64 13.98
N LEU A 225 -12.44 23.34 13.98
CA LEU A 225 -11.34 23.19 14.94
C LEU A 225 -11.05 24.48 15.73
N ASP A 226 -11.88 25.54 15.59
CA ASP A 226 -11.67 26.80 16.31
C ASP A 226 -11.94 26.65 17.82
N PRO A 227 -10.94 26.90 18.69
CA PRO A 227 -11.08 26.78 20.15
C PRO A 227 -12.10 27.72 20.77
N LYS A 228 -12.62 28.72 20.03
CA LYS A 228 -13.73 29.56 20.51
C LYS A 228 -15.00 28.75 20.77
N TYR A 229 -15.15 27.59 20.13
CA TYR A 229 -16.28 26.71 20.35
C TYR A 229 -15.98 25.75 21.51
N GLY A 230 -16.91 25.65 22.45
CA GLY A 230 -16.72 24.90 23.69
C GLY A 230 -16.44 23.39 23.53
N PHE A 231 -16.64 22.84 22.34
CA PHE A 231 -16.34 21.43 22.00
C PHE A 231 -14.92 21.23 21.44
N VAL A 232 -14.12 22.30 21.31
CA VAL A 232 -12.72 22.26 20.85
C VAL A 232 -11.79 22.94 21.88
N VAL A 233 -12.06 22.74 23.17
CA VAL A 233 -11.32 23.44 24.26
C VAL A 233 -10.14 22.63 24.76
N SER A 234 -10.28 21.31 24.77
CA SER A 234 -9.25 20.36 25.18
C SER A 234 -9.43 19.05 24.43
N GLU A 235 -8.39 18.19 24.43
CA GLU A 235 -8.50 16.87 23.82
C GLU A 235 -9.69 16.07 24.35
N ASP A 236 -9.86 16.05 25.68
CA ASP A 236 -10.99 15.36 26.31
C ASP A 236 -12.37 16.00 26.01
N SER A 237 -12.44 17.18 25.38
CA SER A 237 -13.73 17.81 25.02
C SER A 237 -14.38 17.20 23.77
N TYR A 238 -13.61 16.42 23.01
CA TYR A 238 -14.05 15.75 21.79
C TYR A 238 -13.73 14.25 21.77
N ILE A 239 -13.34 13.68 22.91
CA ILE A 239 -13.21 12.23 23.10
C ILE A 239 -14.32 11.82 24.06
N VAL A 240 -15.25 11.00 23.59
CA VAL A 240 -16.45 10.57 24.32
C VAL A 240 -16.66 9.07 24.11
N ASP A 241 -17.56 8.47 24.88
CA ASP A 241 -18.14 7.14 24.62
C ASP A 241 -19.62 7.42 24.28
N HIS A 242 -19.93 7.51 22.99
CA HIS A 242 -21.20 8.01 22.47
C HIS A 242 -22.30 6.98 22.60
N ASP A 243 -21.98 5.71 22.36
CA ASP A 243 -22.95 4.61 22.34
C ASP A 243 -22.96 3.76 23.63
N GLY A 244 -21.96 3.93 24.50
CA GLY A 244 -21.86 3.31 25.82
C GLY A 244 -21.27 1.91 25.80
N ASP A 245 -20.54 1.52 24.76
CA ASP A 245 -19.92 0.20 24.64
C ASP A 245 -18.53 0.11 25.32
N GLY A 246 -17.96 1.25 25.70
CA GLY A 246 -16.67 1.37 26.38
C GLY A 246 -15.47 1.59 25.46
N ILE A 247 -15.67 1.67 24.14
CA ILE A 247 -14.73 2.20 23.17
C ILE A 247 -14.99 3.71 23.07
N LEU A 248 -13.91 4.50 22.99
CA LEU A 248 -14.06 5.94 22.86
C LEU A 248 -14.17 6.30 21.38
N GLU A 249 -14.89 7.38 21.06
CA GLU A 249 -14.94 7.97 19.73
C GLU A 249 -14.44 9.40 19.73
N ARG A 250 -13.94 9.82 18.58
CA ARG A 250 -13.64 11.22 18.31
C ARG A 250 -14.86 11.94 17.76
N MET A 251 -15.37 12.89 18.52
CA MET A 251 -16.42 13.80 18.08
C MET A 251 -15.84 14.89 17.16
N VAL A 252 -16.39 15.01 15.96
CA VAL A 252 -16.12 16.11 15.03
C VAL A 252 -17.40 16.82 14.65
N LYS A 253 -17.30 18.11 14.30
CA LYS A 253 -18.46 18.91 13.87
C LYS A 253 -18.16 19.65 12.59
N PHE A 254 -19.12 19.60 11.67
CA PHE A 254 -19.06 20.27 10.37
C PHE A 254 -20.12 21.36 10.31
N ASP A 255 -19.76 22.51 9.74
CA ASP A 255 -20.72 23.60 9.53
C ASP A 255 -21.87 23.10 8.66
N ARG A 256 -23.10 23.21 9.19
CA ARG A 256 -24.28 22.68 8.51
C ARG A 256 -24.51 23.36 7.16
N SER A 257 -24.24 24.66 7.06
CA SER A 257 -24.48 25.41 5.83
C SER A 257 -23.51 25.00 4.72
N GLU A 258 -22.25 24.67 5.07
CA GLU A 258 -21.29 24.11 4.12
C GLU A 258 -21.69 22.69 3.69
N VAL A 259 -22.10 21.85 4.65
CA VAL A 259 -22.64 20.51 4.35
C VAL A 259 -23.82 20.58 3.38
N GLN A 260 -24.76 21.51 3.58
CA GLN A 260 -25.91 21.69 2.70
C GLN A 260 -25.53 22.07 1.26
N LYS A 261 -24.39 22.72 1.04
CA LYS A 261 -23.93 23.07 -0.31
C LYS A 261 -23.43 21.85 -1.08
N ILE A 262 -22.82 20.89 -0.39
CA ILE A 262 -22.27 19.68 -1.01
C ILE A 262 -23.25 18.50 -1.02
N ALA A 263 -24.25 18.52 -0.14
CA ALA A 263 -25.34 17.54 -0.10
C ALA A 263 -26.30 17.76 -1.27
N ILE A 264 -25.93 17.24 -2.46
CA ILE A 264 -26.73 17.23 -3.69
C ILE A 264 -28.12 16.62 -3.38
N LEU A 265 -29.16 17.08 -4.09
CA LEU A 265 -30.62 16.83 -3.94
C LEU A 265 -31.10 15.35 -3.96
N SER A 266 -30.29 14.40 -3.51
CA SER A 266 -30.69 13.03 -3.24
C SER A 266 -31.50 12.97 -1.94
N PRO A 267 -32.57 12.16 -1.85
CA PRO A 267 -33.34 11.97 -0.62
C PRO A 267 -32.52 11.31 0.51
N GLN A 268 -31.39 10.68 0.17
CA GLN A 268 -30.40 10.15 1.10
C GLN A 268 -29.01 10.60 0.68
N TRP A 269 -28.22 11.04 1.65
CA TRP A 269 -26.86 11.48 1.41
C TRP A 269 -25.90 10.60 2.19
N ARG A 270 -24.99 9.95 1.45
CA ARG A 270 -23.90 9.17 2.01
C ARG A 270 -22.81 10.13 2.47
N ILE A 271 -22.43 9.99 3.72
CA ILE A 271 -21.29 10.65 4.33
C ILE A 271 -20.17 9.63 4.32
N THR A 272 -19.04 10.02 3.75
CA THR A 272 -17.74 9.39 3.96
C THR A 272 -16.90 10.36 4.77
N ILE A 273 -16.28 9.90 5.85
CA ILE A 273 -15.22 10.64 6.53
C ILE A 273 -13.93 9.88 6.30
N THR A 274 -12.91 10.56 5.79
CA THR A 274 -11.53 10.06 5.73
C THR A 274 -10.64 10.88 6.65
N GLY A 275 -9.49 10.33 7.02
CA GLY A 275 -8.43 11.03 7.74
C GLY A 275 -7.26 10.10 8.02
N SER A 276 -6.30 10.59 8.79
CA SER A 276 -5.09 9.85 9.17
C SER A 276 -4.83 9.97 10.67
N LEU A 277 -4.21 8.96 11.23
CA LEU A 277 -3.61 8.99 12.56
C LEU A 277 -2.23 9.67 12.49
N TYR A 278 -1.71 10.11 13.64
CA TYR A 278 -0.38 10.75 13.72
C TYR A 278 0.79 9.83 13.29
N ASP A 279 0.59 8.51 13.26
CA ASP A 279 1.57 7.54 12.78
C ASP A 279 1.54 7.33 11.25
N GLY A 280 0.60 8.00 10.55
CA GLY A 280 0.41 7.93 9.10
C GLY A 280 -0.57 6.85 8.64
N THR A 281 -1.22 6.12 9.56
CA THR A 281 -2.26 5.16 9.20
C THR A 281 -3.53 5.89 8.80
N ASP A 282 -4.11 5.56 7.64
CA ASP A 282 -5.35 6.18 7.16
C ASP A 282 -6.58 5.44 7.74
N PHE A 283 -7.70 6.15 7.81
CA PHE A 283 -8.99 5.56 8.16
C PHE A 283 -10.12 6.10 7.29
N VAL A 284 -11.18 5.30 7.16
CA VAL A 284 -12.43 5.65 6.49
C VAL A 284 -13.62 5.22 7.31
N GLY A 285 -14.62 6.09 7.40
CA GLY A 285 -15.91 5.79 8.02
C GLY A 285 -17.07 6.21 7.13
N HIS A 286 -18.20 5.51 7.26
CA HIS A 286 -19.38 5.73 6.43
C HIS A 286 -20.67 5.82 7.23
N ASP A 287 -21.51 6.80 6.88
CA ASP A 287 -22.87 6.93 7.43
C ASP A 287 -23.84 7.45 6.35
N THR A 288 -25.13 7.40 6.62
CA THR A 288 -26.16 7.93 5.73
C THR A 288 -27.17 8.77 6.50
N ILE A 289 -27.40 9.99 6.03
CA ILE A 289 -28.45 10.87 6.56
C ILE A 289 -29.55 11.10 5.52
N ALA A 290 -30.81 11.13 5.97
CA ALA A 290 -31.94 11.45 5.10
C ALA A 290 -32.05 12.97 4.89
N ILE A 291 -32.38 13.41 3.67
CA ILE A 291 -32.60 14.84 3.37
C ILE A 291 -34.09 15.09 3.15
N ILE A 292 -34.63 16.08 3.86
CA ILE A 292 -36.01 16.55 3.65
C ILE A 292 -36.02 18.05 3.32
N LEU A 293 -36.76 18.40 2.27
CA LEU A 293 -37.13 19.77 1.98
C LEU A 293 -38.28 20.19 2.89
N HIS A 294 -38.22 21.40 3.42
CA HIS A 294 -39.37 21.98 4.11
C HIS A 294 -40.53 22.08 3.11
N ARG A 295 -41.66 21.41 3.39
CA ARG A 295 -42.90 21.70 2.65
C ARG A 295 -43.25 23.15 2.95
N ALA A 296 -43.15 24.03 1.95
CA ALA A 296 -43.74 25.35 2.04
C ALA A 296 -45.21 25.17 2.48
N LYS A 297 -45.62 25.87 3.55
CA LYS A 297 -47.05 26.02 3.86
C LYS A 297 -47.73 26.51 2.56
N PRO A 298 -48.84 25.91 2.10
CA PRO A 298 -49.57 26.49 0.99
C PRO A 298 -49.87 27.94 1.33
N PHE A 299 -49.51 28.86 0.44
CA PHE A 299 -49.76 30.29 0.61
C PHE A 299 -51.26 30.48 0.91
N ALA A 300 -51.59 30.90 2.14
CA ALA A 300 -52.96 31.22 2.57
C ALA A 300 -53.61 32.38 1.76
N GLY A 301 -52.89 32.94 0.77
CA GLY A 301 -53.37 33.96 -0.16
C GLY A 301 -54.00 33.42 -1.44
N MET A 302 -53.88 32.12 -1.77
CA MET A 302 -54.50 31.56 -2.99
C MET A 302 -55.97 31.14 -2.80
N GLU A 303 -56.44 30.91 -1.56
CA GLU A 303 -57.85 30.57 -1.30
C GLU A 303 -58.81 31.76 -1.53
N TRP A 304 -58.35 33.00 -1.39
CA TRP A 304 -59.20 34.18 -1.61
C TRP A 304 -59.48 34.47 -3.09
N ALA A 305 -58.53 34.13 -3.98
CA ALA A 305 -58.71 34.27 -5.42
C ALA A 305 -59.69 33.22 -5.98
N GLU A 306 -59.66 31.98 -5.46
CA GLU A 306 -60.60 30.94 -5.87
C GLU A 306 -62.00 31.11 -5.25
N TRP A 307 -62.13 31.74 -4.07
CA TRP A 307 -63.44 32.04 -3.48
C TRP A 307 -64.18 33.20 -4.17
N SER A 308 -63.45 34.22 -4.63
CA SER A 308 -64.02 35.38 -5.33
C SER A 308 -64.44 35.09 -6.78
N LEU A 309 -63.78 34.13 -7.46
CA LEU A 309 -64.15 33.69 -8.81
C LEU A 309 -65.38 32.77 -8.87
N ARG A 310 -65.82 32.18 -7.74
CA ARG A 310 -67.01 31.31 -7.69
C ARG A 310 -68.33 32.04 -7.34
N ARG A 311 -68.31 33.36 -7.10
CA ARG A 311 -69.52 34.13 -6.68
C ARG A 311 -69.77 35.45 -7.43
N GLY A 312 -69.50 35.51 -8.72
CA GLY A 312 -70.13 36.50 -9.62
C GLY A 312 -70.32 35.86 -11.00
N PHE A 313 -71.45 35.89 -11.69
CA PHE A 313 -72.64 36.73 -11.66
C PHE A 313 -73.83 35.89 -12.14
N SER A 314 -74.97 35.91 -11.43
CA SER A 314 -76.27 35.61 -12.03
C SER A 314 -77.25 36.73 -11.66
N GLN A 315 -77.34 37.73 -12.53
CA GLN A 315 -78.52 38.58 -12.73
C GLN A 315 -78.51 38.83 -14.25
N GLY A 316 -79.57 38.48 -14.99
CA GLY A 316 -80.89 39.06 -14.85
C GLY A 316 -81.01 40.09 -15.95
#